data_AF-A0A351QVT0-F1
#
_entry.id   AF-A0A351QVT0-F1
#
_cell.length_a   1.000
_cell.length_b   1.000
_cell.length_c   1.000
_cell.angle_alpha   90.00
_cell.angle_beta   90.00
_cell.angle_gamma   90.00
#
_symmetry.space_group_name_H-M   'P 1'
#
loop_
_entity.id
_entity.type
_entity.pdbx_description
1 polymer ?
#
loop_
_entity_poly.entity_id
_entity_poly.type
_entity_poly.pdbx_seq_one_letter_code
_entity_poly.pdbx_strand_id
1 'polypeptide(L)' 'MGKIILTIVITVLMLLFAIFYFGGIIFVTFAEGIKLLPIILLLIAIGIAGAIIYNMIERIKEIKGGDENDISKY' A
#
# COMPACT_ATOMS: atom_id res chain seq x y z
N MET A 1 14.75 -15.38 -5.40
CA MET A 1 14.51 -15.17 -3.95
C MET A 1 14.66 -13.70 -3.56
N GLY A 2 15.82 -13.05 -3.79
CA GLY A 2 16.07 -11.65 -3.38
C GLY A 2 15.04 -10.62 -3.88
N LYS A 3 14.59 -10.73 -5.14
CA LYS A 3 13.54 -9.84 -5.71
C LYS A 3 12.22 -9.92 -4.93
N ILE A 4 11.82 -11.12 -4.50
CA ILE A 4 10.59 -11.32 -3.71
C ILE A 4 10.72 -10.68 -2.32
N ILE A 5 11.87 -10.87 -1.66
CA ILE A 5 12.15 -10.25 -0.35
C ILE A 5 12.10 -8.73 -0.47
N LEU A 6 12.74 -8.17 -1.51
CA LEU A 6 12.72 -6.74 -1.77
C LEU A 6 11.28 -6.22 -1.99
N THR A 7 10.48 -6.91 -2.81
CA THR A 7 9.07 -6.56 -3.00
C THR A 7 8.32 -6.52 -1.67
N ILE A 8 8.47 -7.56 -0.82
CA ILE A 8 7.80 -7.61 0.49
C ILE A 8 8.26 -6.47 1.41
N VAL A 9 9.56 -6.19 1.48
CA VAL A 9 10.09 -5.09 2.30
C VAL A 9 9.53 -3.74 1.86
N ILE A 10 9.50 -3.48 0.55
CA ILE A 10 8.91 -2.24 0.01
C ILE A 10 7.43 -2.17 0.34
N THR A 11 6.66 -3.24 0.16
CA THR A 11 5.24 -3.28 0.52
C THR A 11 5.02 -2.98 2.00
N VAL A 12 5.80 -3.58 2.90
CA VAL A 12 5.70 -3.31 4.34
C VAL A 12 6.00 -1.84 4.66
N LEU A 13 7.06 -1.26 4.07
CA LEU A 13 7.38 0.15 4.25
C LEU A 13 6.26 1.08 3.73
N MET A 14 5.65 0.76 2.58
CA MET A 14 4.53 1.52 2.03
C MET A 14 3.28 1.41 2.92
N LEU A 15 2.99 0.22 3.46
CA LEU A 15 1.88 0.03 4.40
C LEU A 15 2.10 0.82 5.69
N LEU A 16 3.31 0.77 6.26
CA LEU A 16 3.66 1.56 7.44
C LEU A 16 3.51 3.06 7.16
N PHE A 17 4.03 3.54 6.04
CA PHE A 17 3.86 4.92 5.62
C PHE A 17 2.38 5.31 5.51
N ALA A 18 1.56 4.49 4.85
CA ALA A 18 0.13 4.74 4.72
C ALA A 18 -0.57 4.76 6.08
N ILE A 19 -0.25 3.83 6.99
CA ILE A 19 -0.80 3.78 8.35
C ILE A 19 -0.46 5.05 9.12
N PHE A 20 0.80 5.49 9.11
CA PHE A 20 1.20 6.70 9.83
C PHE A 20 0.57 7.96 9.22
N TYR A 21 0.58 8.07 7.89
CA TYR A 21 0.03 9.23 7.18
C TYR A 21 -1.49 9.36 7.39
N PHE A 22 -2.26 8.33 7.03
CA PHE A 22 -3.72 8.36 7.18
C PHE A 22 -4.14 8.31 8.64
N GLY A 23 -3.47 7.50 9.47
CA GLY A 23 -3.73 7.41 10.90
C GLY A 23 -3.55 8.76 11.61
N GLY A 24 -2.49 9.51 11.27
CA GLY A 24 -2.28 10.86 11.79
C GLY A 24 -3.39 11.83 11.42
N ILE A 25 -3.80 11.87 10.15
CA ILE A 25 -4.87 12.76 9.69
C ILE A 25 -6.22 12.36 10.31
N ILE A 26 -6.53 11.06 10.36
CA ILE A 26 -7.75 10.54 11.00
C ILE A 26 -7.77 10.92 12.48
N PHE A 27 -6.64 10.78 13.18
CA PHE A 27 -6.53 11.15 14.59
C PHE A 27 -6.79 12.64 14.83
N VAL A 28 -6.15 13.52 14.05
CA VAL A 28 -6.34 14.97 14.17
C VAL A 28 -7.78 15.37 13.85
N THR A 29 -8.33 14.90 12.73
CA THR A 29 -9.71 15.25 12.32
C THR A 29 -10.76 14.74 13.29
N PHE A 30 -10.53 13.57 13.91
CA PHE A 30 -11.38 13.07 14.97
C PHE A 30 -11.28 13.92 16.25
N ALA A 31 -10.07 14.34 16.64
CA ALA A 31 -9.84 15.20 17.80
C ALA A 31 -10.49 16.60 17.64
N GLU A 32 -10.57 17.12 16.41
CA GLU A 32 -11.27 18.38 16.08
C GLU A 32 -12.81 18.22 16.02
N GLY A 33 -13.34 17.02 16.24
CA GLY A 33 -14.78 16.76 16.27
C GLY A 33 -15.44 16.66 14.89
N ILE A 34 -14.65 16.50 13.81
CA ILE A 34 -15.19 16.30 12.45
C ILE A 34 -15.73 14.87 12.35
N LYS A 35 -17.05 14.72 12.19
CA LYS A 35 -17.72 13.40 12.30
C LYS A 35 -17.59 12.49 11.07
N LEU A 36 -17.70 13.06 9.86
CA LEU A 36 -17.79 12.27 8.61
C LEU A 36 -16.43 12.05 7.93
N LEU A 37 -15.55 13.05 7.98
CA LEU A 37 -14.24 13.01 7.32
C LEU A 37 -13.35 11.83 7.75
N PRO A 38 -13.18 11.49 9.05
CA PRO A 38 -12.33 10.37 9.45
C PRO A 38 -12.84 9.02 8.92
N ILE A 39 -14.16 8.86 8.78
CA ILE A 39 -14.76 7.64 8.21
C ILE A 39 -14.42 7.52 6.72
N ILE A 40 -14.57 8.61 5.97
CA ILE A 40 -14.22 8.65 4.54
C ILE A 40 -12.73 8.38 4.35
N LEU A 41 -11.87 9.03 5.14
CA LEU A 41 -10.42 8.82 5.10
C LEU A 41 -10.02 7.38 5.46
N LEU A 42 -10.70 6.75 6.42
CA LEU A 42 -10.47 5.35 6.76
C LEU A 42 -10.81 4.41 5.59
N LEU A 43 -11.94 4.63 4.93
CA LEU A 43 -12.32 3.84 3.74
C LEU A 43 -11.30 3.97 2.61
N ILE A 44 -10.82 5.20 2.37
CA ILE A 44 -9.76 5.46 1.39
C ILE A 44 -8.46 4.75 1.80
N ALA A 45 -8.05 4.83 3.07
CA ALA A 45 -6.85 4.18 3.58
C ALA A 45 -6.91 2.66 3.41
N ILE A 46 -8.06 2.05 3.69
CA ILE A 46 -8.29 0.60 3.47
C ILE A 46 -8.18 0.25 1.99
N GLY A 47 -8.79 1.05 1.10
CA GLY A 47 -8.69 0.85 -0.35
C GLY A 47 -7.25 0.91 -0.85
N ILE A 48 -6.47 1.90 -0.39
CA ILE A 48 -5.05 2.05 -0.73
C ILE A 48 -4.22 0.89 -0.18
N ALA A 49 -4.44 0.48 1.07
CA ALA A 49 -3.75 -0.68 1.65
C ALA A 49 -4.03 -1.97 0.86
N GLY A 50 -5.30 -2.16 0.47
CA GLY A 50 -5.71 -3.27 -0.40
C GLY A 50 -4.99 -3.24 -1.75
N ALA A 51 -4.92 -2.08 -2.40
CA ALA A 51 -4.21 -1.91 -3.68
C ALA A 51 -2.69 -2.20 -3.54
N ILE A 52 -2.06 -1.75 -2.45
CA ILE A 52 -0.65 -2.02 -2.15
C ILE A 52 -0.40 -3.53 -2.04
N ILE A 53 -1.26 -4.25 -1.32
CA ILE A 53 -1.16 -5.71 -1.15
C ILE A 53 -1.42 -6.43 -2.48
N TYR A 54 -2.43 -5.99 -3.24
CA TYR A 54 -2.74 -6.56 -4.54
C TYR A 54 -1.55 -6.46 -5.51
N ASN A 55 -0.95 -5.28 -5.61
CA ASN A 55 0.24 -5.06 -6.44
C ASN A 55 1.43 -5.92 -5.99
N MET A 56 1.63 -6.12 -4.68
CA MET A 56 2.65 -7.05 -4.18
C MET A 56 2.40 -8.48 -4.68
N ILE A 57 1.15 -8.94 -4.63
CA ILE A 57 0.77 -10.29 -5.07
C ILE A 57 0.99 -10.43 -6.58
N GLU A 58 0.55 -9.48 -7.39
CA GLU A 58 0.81 -9.49 -8.84
C GLU A 58 2.31 -9.51 -9.15
N ARG A 59 3.10 -8.66 -8.50
CA ARG A 59 4.55 -8.61 -8.70
C ARG A 59 5.24 -9.92 -8.31
N ILE A 60 4.79 -10.58 -7.25
CA ILE A 60 5.33 -11.89 -6.87
C ILE A 60 4.95 -12.95 -7.91
N LYS A 61 3.75 -12.89 -8.50
CA LYS A 61 3.34 -13.76 -9.60
C LYS A 61 4.20 -13.53 -10.84
N GLU A 62 4.46 -12.28 -11.23
CA GLU A 62 5.36 -11.92 -12.34
C GLU A 62 6.76 -12.51 -12.13
N ILE A 63 7.37 -12.27 -10.96
CA ILE A 63 8.71 -12.79 -10.62
C ILE A 63 8.76 -14.32 -10.66
N LYS A 64 7.69 -15.00 -10.22
CA LYS A 64 7.62 -16.47 -10.25
C LYS A 64 7.31 -17.02 -11.65
N GLY A 65 6.56 -16.30 -12.46
CA GLY A 65 6.16 -16.67 -13.81
C GLY A 65 7.25 -16.47 -14.85
N GLY A 66 8.31 -15.71 -14.53
CA GLY A 66 9.34 -15.35 -15.50
C GLY A 66 8.92 -14.25 -16.48
N ASP A 67 7.67 -13.77 -16.38
CA ASP A 67 7.18 -12.52 -16.98
C ASP A 67 7.66 -11.34 -16.14
N GLU A 68 8.97 -11.27 -15.91
CA GLU A 68 9.56 -10.01 -15.47
C GLU A 68 9.27 -9.04 -16.61
N ASN A 69 8.38 -8.05 -16.38
CA ASN A 69 8.11 -6.97 -17.32
C ASN A 69 9.45 -6.31 -17.69
N ASP A 70 10.07 -6.84 -18.73
CA ASP A 70 11.43 -6.51 -19.11
C ASP A 70 11.38 -5.18 -19.81
N ILE A 71 11.65 -4.13 -19.04
CA ILE A 71 11.77 -2.77 -19.53
C ILE A 71 12.85 -2.65 -20.62
N SER A 72 13.71 -3.66 -20.84
CA SER A 72 14.62 -3.70 -21.98
C SER A 72 13.94 -3.97 -23.33
N LYS A 73 12.62 -4.25 -23.34
CA LYS A 73 11.83 -4.42 -24.58
C LYS A 73 11.14 -3.13 -25.08
N TYR A 74 11.32 -2.02 -24.38
CA TYR A 74 10.86 -0.68 -24.78
C TYR A 74 12.06 0.26 -24.95
#